data_AF-A0A2R6EEZ6-F1
#
_entry.id   AF-A0A2R6EEZ6-F1
#
_cell.length_a   1.000
_cell.length_b   1.000
_cell.length_c   1.000
_cell.angle_alpha   90.00
_cell.angle_beta   90.00
_cell.angle_gamma   90.00
#
_symmetry.space_group_name_H-M   'P 1'
#
loop_
_entity.id
_entity.type
_entity.pdbx_description
1 polymer ?
#
loop_
_entity_poly.entity_id
_entity_poly.type
_entity_poly.pdbx_seq_one_letter_code
_entity_poly.pdbx_strand_id
1 'polypeptide(L)'
;MRMEVEPYLKIDSRNAQLVALGIQRDVPGRFRPFHDAVFDALWTETRNIGDPDALRSIAEGVDVDPDCVDQYIDDPDLRERFDNAPQRAAREAIRGVPTLVLDGETTYGSRSAEEYRRLVEGNGPSSE
;
A
#
# COMPACT_ATOMS: atom_id res chain seq x y z
N MET A 1 -7.71 32.72 1.67
CA MET A 1 -7.61 31.67 2.70
C MET A 1 -6.54 30.70 2.25
N ARG A 2 -5.37 30.66 2.90
CA ARG A 2 -4.32 29.69 2.58
C ARG A 2 -4.71 28.40 3.29
N MET A 3 -5.13 27.38 2.53
CA MET A 3 -5.37 26.06 3.12
C MET A 3 -4.02 25.56 3.64
N GLU A 4 -3.93 25.32 4.94
CA GLU A 4 -2.84 24.52 5.49
C GLU A 4 -3.07 23.10 4.98
N VAL A 5 -2.27 22.69 4.00
CA VAL A 5 -2.24 21.34 3.47
C VAL A 5 -2.10 20.37 4.64
N GLU A 6 -3.06 19.48 4.80
CA GLU A 6 -3.13 18.55 5.93
C GLU A 6 -1.79 17.80 6.05
N PRO A 7 -1.22 17.65 7.26
CA PRO A 7 0.16 17.18 7.45
C PRO A 7 0.49 15.86 6.74
N TYR A 8 -0.48 14.95 6.64
CA TYR A 8 -0.31 13.66 5.98
C TYR A 8 -0.06 13.76 4.47
N LEU A 9 -0.52 14.82 3.79
CA LEU A 9 -0.29 15.03 2.35
C LEU A 9 1.18 15.35 2.01
N LYS A 10 2.01 15.65 3.02
CA LYS A 10 3.44 15.91 2.86
C LYS A 10 4.31 14.71 3.19
N ILE A 11 3.72 13.60 3.65
CA ILE A 11 4.46 12.39 4.02
C ILE A 11 4.74 11.59 2.75
N ASP A 12 6.01 11.33 2.48
CA ASP A 12 6.43 10.42 1.40
C ASP A 12 6.35 8.98 1.89
N SER A 13 5.53 8.17 1.22
CA SER A 13 5.30 6.77 1.57
C SER A 13 6.26 5.79 0.91
N ARG A 14 7.25 6.27 0.13
CA ARG A 14 8.21 5.41 -0.59
C ARG A 14 8.87 4.37 0.32
N ASN A 15 9.38 4.78 1.48
CA ASN A 15 10.04 3.85 2.41
C ASN A 15 9.06 2.80 2.94
N ALA A 16 7.84 3.20 3.31
CA ALA A 16 6.80 2.26 3.74
C ALA A 16 6.44 1.26 2.64
N GLN A 17 6.38 1.70 1.38
CA GLN A 17 6.10 0.85 0.23
C GLN A 17 7.24 -0.14 -0.06
N LEU A 18 8.50 0.26 0.06
CA LEU A 18 9.65 -0.64 -0.07
C LEU A 18 9.67 -1.70 1.04
N VAL A 19 9.45 -1.30 2.29
CA VAL A 19 9.37 -2.24 3.42
C VAL A 19 8.20 -3.21 3.23
N ALA A 20 7.03 -2.72 2.78
CA ALA A 20 5.89 -3.58 2.48
C ALA A 20 6.19 -4.60 1.36
N LEU A 21 6.93 -4.20 0.31
CA LEU A 21 7.38 -5.11 -0.75
C LEU A 21 8.37 -6.17 -0.23
N GLY A 22 9.30 -5.78 0.64
CA GLY A 22 10.25 -6.70 1.28
C GLY A 22 9.57 -7.71 2.19
N ILE A 23 8.67 -7.25 3.07
CA ILE A 23 7.87 -8.13 3.93
C ILE A 23 6.99 -9.06 3.10
N GLN A 24 6.38 -8.58 2.02
CA GLN A 24 5.61 -9.44 1.11
C GLN A 24 6.48 -10.54 0.47
N ARG A 25 7.74 -10.24 0.14
CA ARG A 25 8.68 -11.19 -0.47
C ARG A 25 9.15 -12.24 0.55
N ASP A 26 9.61 -11.79 1.72
CA ASP A 26 10.41 -12.61 2.62
C ASP A 26 9.60 -13.19 3.79
N VAL A 27 8.53 -12.49 4.20
CA VAL A 27 7.67 -12.89 5.33
C VAL A 27 6.19 -12.64 4.99
N PRO A 28 5.62 -13.27 3.94
CA PRO A 28 4.30 -12.92 3.39
C PRO A 28 3.16 -12.99 4.42
N GLY A 29 3.27 -13.85 5.43
CA GLY A 29 2.30 -13.93 6.55
C GLY A 29 2.22 -12.65 7.40
N ARG A 30 3.22 -11.78 7.33
CA ARG A 30 3.28 -10.49 8.06
C ARG A 30 2.97 -9.28 7.20
N PHE A 31 2.77 -9.44 5.89
CA PHE A 31 2.44 -8.33 5.00
C PHE A 31 1.17 -7.61 5.43
N ARG A 32 0.08 -8.35 5.68
CA ARG A 32 -1.22 -7.75 6.01
C ARG A 32 -1.18 -7.01 7.37
N PRO A 33 -0.67 -7.61 8.46
CA PRO A 33 -0.48 -6.89 9.72
C PRO A 33 0.34 -5.61 9.58
N PHE A 34 1.47 -5.67 8.87
CA PHE A 34 2.32 -4.50 8.65
C PHE A 34 1.60 -3.41 7.84
N HIS A 35 0.94 -3.81 6.75
CA HIS A 35 0.22 -2.89 5.87
C HIS A 35 -0.91 -2.16 6.62
N ASP A 36 -1.71 -2.88 7.41
CA ASP A 36 -2.77 -2.26 8.21
C ASP A 36 -2.19 -1.29 9.25
N ALA A 37 -1.12 -1.67 9.94
CA ALA A 37 -0.45 -0.81 10.91
C ALA A 37 0.15 0.47 10.28
N VAL A 38 0.66 0.40 9.04
CA VAL A 38 1.10 1.59 8.28
C VAL A 38 -0.08 2.51 7.96
N PHE A 39 -1.24 1.95 7.58
CA PHE A 39 -2.45 2.74 7.34
C PHE A 39 -2.94 3.44 8.60
N ASP A 40 -2.99 2.74 9.74
CA ASP A 40 -3.37 3.32 11.03
C ASP A 40 -2.39 4.42 11.46
N ALA A 41 -1.08 4.17 11.34
CA ALA A 41 -0.05 5.13 11.63
C ALA A 41 -0.19 6.42 10.80
N LEU A 42 -0.44 6.31 9.49
CA LEU A 42 -0.58 7.48 8.62
C LEU A 42 -1.91 8.21 8.83
N TRP A 43 -3.03 7.50 8.78
CA TRP A 43 -4.36 8.12 8.65
C TRP A 43 -5.05 8.40 9.98
N THR A 44 -4.69 7.66 11.02
CA THR A 44 -5.28 7.79 12.36
C THR A 44 -4.33 8.53 13.30
N GLU A 45 -3.06 8.16 13.28
CA GLU A 45 -2.04 8.73 14.19
C GLU A 45 -1.25 9.90 13.59
N THR A 46 -1.37 10.15 12.28
CA THR A 46 -0.59 11.18 11.55
C THR A 46 0.94 11.04 11.76
N ARG A 47 1.42 9.81 11.93
CA ARG A 47 2.85 9.49 12.05
C ARG A 47 3.53 9.57 10.69
N ASN A 48 4.79 10.04 10.70
CA ASN A 48 5.62 10.09 9.50
C ASN A 48 6.09 8.69 9.09
N ILE A 49 5.31 8.00 8.25
CA ILE A 49 5.69 6.68 7.71
C ILE A 49 6.82 6.73 6.66
N GLY A 50 7.31 7.91 6.31
CA GLY A 50 8.55 8.06 5.53
C GLY A 50 9.81 7.86 6.37
N ASP A 51 9.69 7.93 7.71
CA ASP A 51 10.79 7.79 8.65
C ASP A 51 11.10 6.30 8.93
N PRO A 52 12.34 5.83 8.66
CA PRO A 52 12.75 4.46 8.99
C PRO A 52 12.55 4.09 10.46
N ASP A 53 12.68 5.03 11.41
CA ASP A 53 12.45 4.74 12.83
C ASP A 53 10.97 4.42 13.12
N ALA A 54 10.05 5.13 12.45
CA ALA A 54 8.63 4.83 12.55
C ALA A 54 8.32 3.44 11.97
N LEU A 55 8.96 3.08 10.85
CA LEU A 55 8.78 1.78 10.20
C LEU A 55 9.37 0.63 11.02
N ARG A 56 10.52 0.82 11.70
CA ARG A 56 11.07 -0.15 12.66
C ARG A 56 10.10 -0.43 13.80
N SER A 57 9.54 0.63 14.40
CA SER A 57 8.54 0.50 15.46
C SER A 57 7.27 -0.23 14.98
N ILE A 58 6.82 0.01 13.75
CA ILE A 58 5.67 -0.69 13.18
C ILE A 58 6.01 -2.15 12.90
N ALA A 59 7.18 -2.45 12.32
CA ALA A 59 7.65 -3.80 12.03
C ALA A 59 7.74 -4.64 13.31
N GLU A 60 8.38 -4.12 14.35
CA GLU A 60 8.49 -4.78 15.65
C GLU A 60 7.09 -5.07 16.24
N GLY A 61 6.18 -4.09 16.18
CA GLY A 61 4.81 -4.23 16.66
C GLY A 61 3.97 -5.30 15.95
N VAL A 62 4.40 -5.79 14.78
CA VAL A 62 3.74 -6.87 14.04
C VAL A 62 4.59 -8.15 13.95
N ASP A 63 5.56 -8.30 14.85
CA ASP A 63 6.53 -9.41 14.94
C ASP A 63 7.38 -9.59 13.66
N VAL A 64 7.81 -8.48 13.04
CA VAL A 64 8.83 -8.46 11.99
C VAL A 64 10.11 -7.88 12.58
N ASP A 65 11.25 -8.48 12.25
CA ASP A 65 12.57 -7.99 12.68
C ASP A 65 12.78 -6.54 12.19
N PRO A 66 12.94 -5.56 13.10
CA PRO A 66 13.15 -4.16 12.72
C PRO A 66 14.44 -3.95 11.92
N ASP A 67 15.45 -4.81 12.05
CA ASP A 67 16.71 -4.70 11.31
C ASP A 67 16.53 -4.93 9.80
N CYS A 68 15.44 -5.57 9.40
CA CYS A 68 15.10 -5.74 7.98
C CYS A 68 14.65 -4.43 7.30
N VAL A 69 14.26 -3.40 8.06
CA VAL A 69 13.72 -2.14 7.48
C VAL A 69 14.75 -1.46 6.58
N ASP A 70 15.96 -1.23 7.10
CA ASP A 70 17.01 -0.57 6.31
C ASP A 70 17.46 -1.46 5.16
N GLN A 71 17.51 -2.78 5.38
CA GLN A 71 17.81 -3.76 4.34
C GLN A 71 16.84 -3.66 3.17
N TYR A 72 15.52 -3.60 3.42
CA TYR A 72 14.52 -3.48 2.37
C TYR A 72 14.51 -2.09 1.70
N ILE A 73 14.78 -1.02 2.45
CA ILE A 73 14.87 0.33 1.89
C ILE A 73 16.06 0.43 0.92
N ASP A 74 17.18 -0.23 1.23
CA ASP A 74 18.41 -0.22 0.43
C ASP A 74 18.52 -1.34 -0.62
N ASP A 75 17.61 -2.32 -0.59
CA ASP A 75 17.57 -3.43 -1.55
C ASP A 75 17.36 -2.92 -2.99
N PRO A 76 18.31 -3.13 -3.91
CA PRO A 76 18.22 -2.66 -5.28
C PRO A 76 17.08 -3.31 -6.06
N ASP A 77 16.75 -4.58 -5.79
CA ASP A 77 15.68 -5.30 -6.49
C ASP A 77 14.30 -4.77 -6.08
N LEU A 78 14.13 -4.42 -4.79
CA LEU A 78 12.90 -3.79 -4.30
C LEU A 78 12.73 -2.39 -4.86
N ARG A 79 13.82 -1.61 -4.95
CA ARG A 79 13.82 -0.28 -5.58
C ARG A 79 13.46 -0.37 -7.05
N GLU A 80 14.08 -1.27 -7.80
CA GLU A 80 13.75 -1.49 -9.20
C GLU A 80 12.29 -1.90 -9.38
N ARG A 81 11.77 -2.81 -8.53
CA ARG A 81 10.37 -3.22 -8.56
C ARG A 81 9.42 -2.05 -8.28
N PHE A 82 9.76 -1.20 -7.32
CA PHE A 82 9.01 0.00 -6.97
C PHE A 82 8.99 1.01 -8.13
N ASP A 83 10.16 1.35 -8.66
CA ASP A 83 10.33 2.33 -9.73
C ASP A 83 9.67 1.88 -11.05
N ASN A 84 9.55 0.56 -11.26
CA ASN A 84 8.88 -0.04 -12.42
C ASN A 84 7.36 -0.24 -12.23
N ALA A 85 6.83 -0.10 -11.00
CA ALA A 85 5.42 -0.35 -10.73
C ALA A 85 4.48 0.61 -11.51
N PRO A 86 4.76 1.93 -11.64
CA PRO A 86 3.91 2.82 -12.42
C PRO A 86 3.83 2.46 -13.91
N GLN A 87 4.94 2.05 -14.53
CA GLN A 87 4.95 1.65 -15.96
C GLN A 87 4.16 0.35 -16.16
N ARG A 88 4.21 -0.58 -15.20
CA ARG A 88 3.38 -1.79 -15.21
C ARG A 88 1.90 -1.45 -15.08
N ALA A 89 1.55 -0.61 -14.09
CA ALA A 89 0.19 -0.14 -13.89
C ALA A 89 -0.38 0.57 -15.13
N ALA A 90 0.43 1.42 -15.78
CA ALA A 90 0.02 2.12 -17.00
C ALA A 90 -0.29 1.19 -18.17
N ARG A 91 0.43 0.07 -18.32
CA ARG A 91 0.14 -0.96 -19.34
C ARG A 91 -1.22 -1.64 -19.12
N GLU A 92 -1.69 -1.66 -17.87
CA GLU A 92 -3.01 -2.16 -17.47
C GLU A 92 -4.07 -1.04 -17.40
N ALA A 93 -3.78 0.13 -17.98
CA ALA A 93 -4.62 1.33 -17.95
C ALA A 93 -4.91 1.89 -16.54
N ILE A 94 -4.18 1.45 -15.51
CA ILE A 94 -4.28 1.97 -14.14
C ILE A 94 -3.57 3.34 -14.09
N ARG A 95 -4.31 4.39 -13.73
CA ARG A 95 -3.82 5.78 -13.72
C ARG A 95 -3.77 6.44 -12.34
N GLY A 96 -4.21 5.74 -11.31
CA GLY A 96 -4.28 6.28 -9.97
C GLY A 96 -4.67 5.22 -8.95
N VAL A 97 -4.74 5.64 -7.69
CA VAL A 97 -5.12 4.81 -6.57
C VAL A 97 -6.28 5.47 -5.79
N PRO A 98 -7.20 4.67 -5.21
CA PRO A 98 -7.33 3.22 -5.41
C PRO A 98 -7.90 2.90 -6.81
N THR A 99 -7.48 1.76 -7.36
CA THR A 99 -8.06 1.15 -8.56
C THR A 99 -8.31 -0.33 -8.27
N LEU A 100 -9.50 -0.82 -8.61
CA LEU A 100 -9.86 -2.24 -8.54
C LEU A 100 -10.00 -2.77 -9.97
N VAL A 101 -9.35 -3.89 -10.25
CA VAL A 101 -9.52 -4.64 -11.51
C VAL A 101 -10.14 -5.99 -11.15
N LEU A 102 -11.32 -6.27 -11.70
CA LEU A 102 -12.07 -7.52 -11.48
C LEU A 102 -12.58 -8.04 -12.82
N ASP A 103 -12.17 -9.26 -13.21
CA ASP A 103 -12.59 -9.91 -14.46
C ASP A 103 -12.42 -9.06 -15.74
N GLY A 104 -11.38 -8.21 -15.76
CA GLY A 104 -11.09 -7.30 -16.87
C GLY A 104 -11.84 -5.96 -16.80
N GLU A 105 -12.73 -5.77 -15.82
CA GLU A 105 -13.37 -4.49 -15.54
C GLU A 105 -12.56 -3.67 -14.55
N THR A 106 -12.30 -2.41 -14.91
CA THR A 106 -11.52 -1.48 -14.08
C THR A 106 -12.42 -0.43 -13.44
N THR A 107 -12.36 -0.33 -12.12
CA THR A 107 -13.05 0.68 -11.32
C THR A 107 -12.04 1.60 -10.64
N TYR A 108 -12.21 2.91 -10.81
CA TYR A 108 -11.35 3.94 -10.23
C TYR A 108 -11.99 4.62 -9.02
N GLY A 109 -11.15 5.09 -8.10
CA GLY A 109 -11.55 5.92 -6.96
C GLY A 109 -12.06 5.09 -5.78
N SER A 110 -12.11 5.72 -4.60
CA SER A 110 -12.68 5.09 -3.41
C SER A 110 -14.20 4.99 -3.56
N ARG A 111 -14.73 3.79 -3.30
CA ARG A 111 -16.17 3.52 -3.29
C ARG A 111 -16.63 3.04 -1.93
N SER A 112 -17.94 3.09 -1.70
CA SER A 112 -18.54 2.48 -0.51
C SER A 112 -18.38 0.96 -0.53
N ALA A 113 -18.40 0.34 0.65
CA ALA A 113 -18.36 -1.13 0.76
C ALA A 113 -19.52 -1.81 0.03
N GLU A 114 -20.69 -1.16 -0.04
CA GLU A 114 -21.86 -1.65 -0.77
C GLU A 114 -21.64 -1.64 -2.28
N GLU A 115 -21.01 -0.59 -2.82
CA GLU A 115 -20.63 -0.55 -4.24
C GLU A 115 -19.60 -1.61 -4.58
N TYR A 116 -18.59 -1.83 -3.73
CA TYR A 116 -17.65 -2.92 -3.93
C TYR A 116 -18.32 -4.29 -3.86
N ARG A 117 -19.26 -4.50 -2.92
CA ARG A 117 -20.03 -5.74 -2.83
C ARG A 117 -20.82 -5.99 -4.12
N ARG A 118 -21.53 -4.98 -4.64
CA ARG A 118 -22.25 -5.09 -5.91
C ARG A 118 -21.35 -5.43 -7.09
N LEU A 119 -20.16 -4.84 -7.15
CA LEU A 119 -19.17 -5.15 -8.20
C LEU A 119 -18.71 -6.61 -8.12
N VAL A 120 -18.40 -7.11 -6.92
CA VAL A 120 -17.95 -8.50 -6.73
C VAL A 120 -19.07 -9.51 -6.98
N GLU A 121 -20.28 -9.24 -6.48
CA GLU A 121 -21.43 -10.14 -6.63
C GLU A 121 -22.01 -10.11 -8.05
N GLY A 122 -22.01 -8.95 -8.70
CA GLY A 122 -22.50 -8.77 -10.07
C GLY A 122 -21.64 -9.44 -11.14
N ASN A 123 -20.36 -9.70 -10.83
CA ASN A 123 -19.40 -10.40 -11.71
C ASN A 123 -19.25 -11.89 -11.35
N GLY A 124 -20.06 -12.42 -10.41
CA GLY A 124 -20.11 -13.86 -10.14
C GLY A 124 -20.62 -14.66 -11.36
N PRO A 125 -20.29 -15.96 -11.49
CA PRO A 125 -20.77 -16.76 -12.61
C PRO A 125 -22.30 -16.69 -12.66
N SER A 126 -22.85 -16.31 -13.82
CA SER A 126 -24.27 -16.45 -14.09
C SER A 126 -24.62 -17.92 -13.85
N SER A 127 -25.40 -18.18 -12.79
CA SER A 127 -25.92 -19.51 -12.56
C SER A 127 -26.96 -19.77 -13.64
N GLU A 128 -26.59 -20.56 -14.66
CA GLU A 128 -27.55 -21.28 -15.51
C GLU A 128 -28.21 -22.43 -14.72
#